data_AF-A0A151EFF0-F1
#
_entry.id   AF-A0A151EFF0-F1
#
_cell.length_a   1.000
_cell.length_b   1.000
_cell.length_c   1.000
_cell.angle_alpha   90.00
_cell.angle_beta   90.00
_cell.angle_gamma   90.00
#
_symmetry.space_group_name_H-M   'P 1'
#
loop_
_entity.id
_entity.type
_entity.pdbx_description
1 polymer ?
#
loop_
_entity_poly.entity_id
_entity_poly.type
_entity_poly.pdbx_seq_one_letter_code
_entity_poly.pdbx_strand_id
1 'polypeptide(L)'
;MPEAQPKLENKKKEEKEEELDVKKELVEQVTETNKKIDDDYDEKLKRLEEKKKLVPDEEEEMQQAKIGALKEKLEEIRSRISEARKEGKDPFIAALMLRNVNAKIKMAEVTHEEKDYKVVENILKNTELELEEALKQEELNIKKEIEIKLRKEVAKETGRAANIEEEAS
;
A
#
# COMPACT_ATOMS: atom_id res chain seq x y z
N MET A 1 -57.67 -61.35 52.90
CA MET A 1 -57.64 -60.07 52.16
C MET A 1 -56.34 -59.37 52.53
N PRO A 2 -55.49 -58.94 51.59
CA PRO A 2 -54.16 -58.41 51.90
C PRO A 2 -54.23 -56.88 52.06
N GLU A 3 -54.04 -56.39 53.28
CA GLU A 3 -53.86 -54.96 53.56
C GLU A 3 -52.37 -54.70 53.84
N ALA A 4 -51.63 -54.27 52.82
CA ALA A 4 -50.21 -53.93 52.99
C ALA A 4 -49.71 -52.89 51.96
N GLN A 5 -50.36 -51.74 51.79
CA GLN A 5 -49.89 -50.72 50.82
C GLN A 5 -50.18 -49.22 51.16
N PRO A 6 -49.76 -48.68 52.34
CA PRO A 6 -49.57 -47.21 52.41
C PRO A 6 -48.15 -46.75 52.82
N LYS A 7 -47.37 -47.57 53.52
CA LYS A 7 -46.04 -47.15 54.02
C LYS A 7 -44.93 -47.10 52.96
N LEU A 8 -45.03 -47.93 51.91
CA LEU A 8 -44.07 -47.96 50.80
C LEU A 8 -44.27 -46.82 49.79
N GLU A 9 -45.47 -46.25 49.72
CA GLU A 9 -45.81 -45.18 48.79
C GLU A 9 -45.34 -43.81 49.30
N ASN A 10 -45.40 -43.56 50.62
CA ASN A 10 -44.89 -42.32 51.21
C ASN A 10 -43.36 -42.24 51.16
N LYS A 11 -42.66 -43.34 51.41
CA LYS A 11 -41.18 -43.38 51.34
C LYS A 11 -40.65 -43.12 49.92
N LYS A 12 -41.35 -43.62 48.89
CA LYS A 12 -41.03 -43.33 47.48
C LYS A 12 -41.36 -41.90 47.04
N LYS A 13 -42.24 -41.19 47.75
CA LYS A 13 -42.53 -39.78 47.50
C LYS A 13 -41.46 -38.89 48.13
N GLU A 14 -41.06 -39.16 49.37
CA GLU A 14 -39.98 -38.45 50.05
C GLU A 14 -38.64 -38.59 49.31
N GLU A 15 -38.27 -39.82 48.88
CA GLU A 15 -37.05 -40.04 48.08
C GLU A 15 -37.07 -39.29 46.73
N LYS A 16 -38.24 -39.14 46.10
CA LYS A 16 -38.39 -38.37 44.86
C LYS A 16 -38.32 -36.85 45.06
N GLU A 17 -38.75 -36.38 46.23
CA GLU A 17 -38.73 -34.95 46.57
C GLU A 17 -37.30 -34.50 46.92
N GLU A 18 -36.57 -35.31 47.68
CA GLU A 18 -35.13 -35.10 47.94
C GLU A 18 -34.30 -35.15 46.64
N GLU A 19 -34.57 -36.10 45.74
CA GLU A 19 -33.89 -36.17 44.43
C GLU A 19 -34.18 -34.94 43.54
N LEU A 20 -35.39 -34.37 43.65
CA LEU A 20 -35.78 -33.17 42.93
C LEU A 20 -35.03 -31.93 43.44
N ASP A 21 -34.83 -31.81 44.75
CA ASP A 21 -34.13 -30.67 45.33
C ASP A 21 -32.63 -30.74 45.09
N VAL A 22 -32.01 -31.92 45.16
CA VAL A 22 -30.60 -32.12 44.75
C VAL A 22 -30.39 -31.78 43.28
N LYS A 23 -31.34 -32.13 42.40
CA LYS A 23 -31.27 -31.77 40.97
C LYS A 23 -31.38 -30.27 40.75
N LYS A 24 -32.25 -29.56 41.49
CA LYS A 24 -32.36 -28.10 41.39
C LYS A 24 -31.07 -27.42 41.83
N GLU A 25 -30.50 -27.84 42.96
CA GLU A 25 -29.25 -27.28 43.49
C GLU A 25 -28.08 -27.51 42.51
N LEU A 26 -28.00 -28.71 41.90
CA LEU A 26 -27.00 -29.01 40.88
C LEU A 26 -27.17 -28.13 39.63
N VAL A 27 -28.41 -27.94 39.17
CA VAL A 27 -28.72 -27.07 38.03
C VAL A 27 -28.33 -25.63 38.34
N GLU A 28 -28.60 -25.14 39.55
CA GLU A 28 -28.23 -23.80 39.99
C GLU A 28 -26.71 -23.61 39.99
N GLN A 29 -25.96 -24.54 40.58
CA GLN A 29 -24.49 -24.52 40.57
C GLN A 29 -23.90 -24.55 39.15
N VAL A 30 -24.47 -25.35 38.26
CA VAL A 30 -24.05 -25.39 36.84
C VAL A 30 -24.34 -24.07 36.16
N THR A 31 -25.50 -23.45 36.41
CA THR A 31 -25.83 -22.15 35.81
C THR A 31 -24.93 -21.02 36.32
N GLU A 32 -24.59 -21.02 37.60
CA GLU A 32 -23.64 -20.05 38.17
C GLU A 32 -22.24 -20.22 37.61
N THR A 33 -21.80 -21.47 37.44
CA THR A 33 -20.49 -21.79 36.88
C THR A 33 -20.41 -21.36 35.41
N ASN A 34 -21.43 -21.64 34.62
CA ASN A 34 -21.47 -21.21 33.22
C ASN A 34 -21.47 -19.69 33.09
N LYS A 35 -22.23 -18.97 33.94
CA LYS A 35 -22.20 -17.50 33.96
C LYS A 35 -20.79 -16.96 34.23
N LYS A 36 -20.08 -17.52 35.23
CA LYS A 36 -18.70 -17.12 35.52
C LYS A 36 -17.76 -17.39 34.34
N ILE A 37 -17.93 -18.53 33.66
CA ILE A 37 -17.15 -18.86 32.48
C ILE A 37 -17.41 -17.84 31.35
N ASP A 38 -18.68 -17.52 31.09
CA ASP A 38 -19.07 -16.55 30.07
C ASP A 38 -18.51 -15.15 30.40
N ASP A 39 -18.62 -14.71 31.66
CA ASP A 39 -18.07 -13.44 32.13
C ASP A 39 -16.53 -13.38 31.98
N ASP A 40 -15.82 -14.47 32.29
CA ASP A 40 -14.37 -14.59 32.13
C ASP A 40 -13.95 -14.53 30.65
N TYR A 41 -14.72 -15.15 29.75
CA TYR A 41 -14.48 -15.08 28.31
C TYR A 41 -14.69 -13.67 27.77
N ASP A 42 -15.76 -12.99 28.18
CA ASP A 42 -16.05 -11.61 27.80
C ASP A 42 -14.95 -10.66 28.28
N GLU A 43 -14.45 -10.84 29.51
CA GLU A 43 -13.35 -10.03 30.03
C GLU A 43 -12.04 -10.29 29.27
N LYS A 44 -11.74 -11.55 28.95
CA LYS A 44 -10.57 -11.92 28.15
C LYS A 44 -10.65 -11.35 26.73
N LEU A 45 -11.85 -11.33 26.13
CA LEU A 45 -12.11 -10.75 24.82
C LEU A 45 -11.84 -9.24 24.84
N LYS A 46 -12.38 -8.51 25.82
CA LYS A 46 -12.13 -7.07 26.00
C LYS A 46 -10.64 -6.76 26.15
N ARG A 47 -9.92 -7.52 26.98
CA ARG A 47 -8.47 -7.35 27.17
C ARG A 47 -7.68 -7.58 25.88
N LEU A 48 -8.11 -8.52 25.03
CA LEU A 48 -7.48 -8.78 23.74
C LEU A 48 -7.77 -7.65 22.73
N GLU A 49 -8.99 -7.14 22.69
CA GLU A 49 -9.36 -6.00 21.85
C GLU A 49 -8.61 -4.72 22.26
N GLU A 50 -8.48 -4.46 23.56
CA GLU A 50 -7.69 -3.34 24.08
C GLU A 50 -6.21 -3.49 23.76
N LYS A 51 -5.64 -4.69 23.90
CA LYS A 51 -4.26 -4.95 23.48
C LYS A 51 -4.06 -4.73 21.99
N LYS A 52 -5.01 -5.14 21.15
CA LYS A 52 -4.95 -4.92 19.70
C LYS A 52 -5.02 -3.43 19.32
N LYS A 53 -5.73 -2.60 20.11
CA LYS A 53 -5.78 -1.14 19.92
C LYS A 53 -4.50 -0.42 20.35
N LEU A 54 -3.69 -1.01 21.23
CA LEU A 54 -2.53 -0.38 21.86
C LEU A 54 -1.20 -0.72 21.18
N VAL A 55 -1.16 -1.72 20.32
CA VAL A 55 0.01 -2.04 19.51
C VAL A 55 -0.18 -1.34 18.16
N PRO A 56 0.64 -0.32 17.83
CA PRO A 56 0.73 0.15 16.45
C PRO A 56 1.10 -1.07 15.61
N ASP A 57 0.31 -1.40 14.60
CA ASP A 57 0.68 -2.46 13.67
C ASP A 57 1.98 -2.01 13.01
N GLU A 58 3.13 -2.56 13.42
CA GLU A 58 4.46 -2.27 12.86
C GLU A 58 4.45 -2.37 11.32
N GLU A 59 3.55 -3.20 10.80
CA GLU A 59 3.27 -3.36 9.39
C GLU A 59 2.63 -2.12 8.73
N GLU A 60 1.71 -1.44 9.41
CA GLU A 60 1.12 -0.17 8.93
C GLU A 60 2.18 0.94 8.89
N GLU A 61 3.03 1.06 9.90
CA GLU A 61 4.12 2.04 9.91
C GLU A 61 5.10 1.81 8.75
N MET A 62 5.48 0.55 8.49
CA MET A 62 6.33 0.21 7.35
C MET A 62 5.66 0.52 6.01
N GLN A 63 4.36 0.24 5.87
CA GLN A 63 3.62 0.55 4.64
C GLN A 63 3.50 2.05 4.40
N GLN A 64 3.25 2.83 5.47
CA GLN A 64 3.23 4.29 5.40
C GLN A 64 4.60 4.85 5.00
N ALA A 65 5.69 4.32 5.56
CA ALA A 65 7.05 4.71 5.19
C ALA A 65 7.35 4.44 3.70
N LYS A 66 6.96 3.26 3.17
CA LYS A 66 7.09 2.93 1.75
C LYS A 66 6.34 3.92 0.85
N ILE A 67 5.07 4.22 1.18
CA ILE A 67 4.26 5.19 0.44
C ILE A 67 4.87 6.60 0.52
N GLY A 68 5.39 6.99 1.69
CA GLY A 68 6.11 8.25 1.89
C GLY A 68 7.28 8.40 0.93
N ALA A 69 8.16 7.40 0.90
CA ALA A 69 9.31 7.37 -0.01
C ALA A 69 8.90 7.48 -1.50
N LEU A 70 7.82 6.81 -1.91
CA LEU A 70 7.30 6.91 -3.28
C LEU A 70 6.77 8.32 -3.62
N LYS A 71 6.08 8.96 -2.66
CA LYS A 71 5.56 10.33 -2.81
C LYS A 71 6.71 11.34 -2.88
N GLU A 72 7.72 11.20 -2.04
CA GLU A 72 8.93 12.04 -2.06
C GLU A 72 9.67 11.91 -3.40
N LYS A 73 9.93 10.69 -3.86
CA LYS A 73 10.60 10.46 -5.14
C LYS A 73 9.81 11.02 -6.32
N LEU A 74 8.48 10.92 -6.31
CA LEU A 74 7.65 11.51 -7.34
C LEU A 74 7.82 13.04 -7.40
N GLU A 75 7.85 13.70 -6.24
CA GLU A 75 8.00 15.15 -6.17
C GLU A 75 9.41 15.61 -6.58
N GLU A 76 10.43 14.85 -6.22
CA GLU A 76 11.80 15.06 -6.69
C GLU A 76 11.89 15.05 -8.22
N ILE A 77 11.35 14.02 -8.88
CA ILE A 77 11.37 13.92 -10.34
C ILE A 77 10.58 15.07 -10.98
N ARG A 78 9.45 15.48 -10.39
CA ARG A 78 8.69 16.66 -10.87
C ARG A 78 9.50 17.94 -10.77
N SER A 79 10.23 18.15 -9.68
CA SER A 79 11.12 19.30 -9.51
C SER A 79 12.20 19.30 -10.59
N ARG A 80 12.86 18.16 -10.80
CA ARG A 80 13.90 18.01 -11.84
C ARG A 80 13.35 18.24 -13.25
N ILE A 81 12.13 17.79 -13.56
CA ILE A 81 11.44 18.10 -14.83
C ILE A 81 11.20 19.61 -14.97
N SER A 82 10.80 20.29 -13.89
CA SER A 82 10.61 21.74 -13.90
C SER A 82 11.92 22.48 -14.18
N GLU A 83 13.02 22.04 -13.56
CA GLU A 83 14.36 22.57 -13.78
C GLU A 83 14.83 22.34 -15.21
N ALA A 84 14.70 21.12 -15.74
CA ALA A 84 15.05 20.80 -17.12
C ALA A 84 14.31 21.70 -18.13
N ARG A 85 13.02 22.03 -17.88
CA ARG A 85 12.27 22.97 -18.72
C ARG A 85 12.80 24.41 -18.62
N LYS A 86 13.24 24.85 -17.44
CA LYS A 86 13.86 26.18 -17.27
C LYS A 86 15.20 26.26 -17.98
N GLU A 87 15.93 25.14 -18.07
CA GLU A 87 17.15 24.98 -18.87
C GLU A 87 16.88 24.85 -20.37
N GLY A 88 15.62 24.90 -20.83
CA GLY A 88 15.28 24.81 -22.25
C GLY A 88 15.34 23.39 -22.83
N LYS A 89 15.50 22.37 -21.99
CA LYS A 89 15.46 20.96 -22.39
C LYS A 89 14.02 20.48 -22.51
N ASP A 90 13.81 19.39 -23.27
CA ASP A 90 12.49 18.80 -23.48
C ASP A 90 12.28 17.50 -22.67
N PRO A 91 11.78 17.58 -21.42
CA PRO A 91 11.41 16.41 -20.64
C PRO A 91 9.96 15.95 -20.91
N PHE A 92 9.40 16.16 -22.11
CA PHE A 92 7.99 15.84 -22.41
C PHE A 92 7.63 14.38 -22.11
N ILE A 93 8.46 13.42 -22.54
CA ILE A 93 8.24 11.99 -22.33
C ILE A 93 8.23 11.65 -20.84
N ALA A 94 9.25 12.10 -20.09
CA ALA A 94 9.32 11.92 -18.65
C ALA A 94 8.08 12.51 -17.95
N ALA A 95 7.64 13.71 -18.34
CA ALA A 95 6.44 14.33 -17.78
C ALA A 95 5.16 13.55 -18.08
N LEU A 96 5.04 12.97 -19.28
CA LEU A 96 3.88 12.17 -19.68
C LEU A 96 3.76 10.89 -18.85
N MET A 97 4.90 10.23 -18.56
CA MET A 97 4.94 9.00 -17.76
C MET A 97 4.44 9.23 -16.32
N LEU A 98 4.69 10.41 -15.74
CA LEU A 98 4.25 10.73 -14.38
C LEU A 98 2.75 11.02 -14.24
N ARG A 99 2.03 11.26 -15.34
CA ARG A 99 0.64 11.74 -15.31
C ARG A 99 -0.29 10.89 -14.43
N ASN A 100 -0.07 9.58 -14.42
CA ASN A 100 -0.92 8.62 -13.71
C ASN A 100 -0.27 8.01 -12.45
N VAL A 101 0.96 8.41 -12.10
CA VAL A 101 1.70 7.81 -10.98
C VAL A 101 1.01 8.11 -9.64
N ASN A 102 0.48 9.32 -9.46
CA ASN A 102 -0.30 9.68 -8.27
C ASN A 102 -1.47 8.72 -8.00
N ALA A 103 -2.21 8.33 -9.04
CA ALA A 103 -3.32 7.39 -8.89
C ALA A 103 -2.84 5.99 -8.51
N LYS A 104 -1.70 5.56 -9.06
CA LYS A 104 -1.09 4.27 -8.74
C LYS A 104 -0.52 4.22 -7.31
N ILE A 105 0.08 5.30 -6.82
CA ILE A 105 0.48 5.43 -5.41
C ILE A 105 -0.74 5.30 -4.50
N LYS A 106 -1.85 5.98 -4.82
CA LYS A 106 -3.09 5.85 -4.05
C LYS A 106 -3.66 4.42 -4.07
N MET A 107 -3.52 3.71 -5.19
CA MET A 107 -3.92 2.30 -5.23
C MET A 107 -3.03 1.45 -4.32
N ALA A 108 -1.71 1.58 -4.39
CA ALA A 108 -0.78 0.88 -3.50
C ALA A 108 -1.01 1.21 -2.01
N GLU A 109 -1.40 2.44 -1.71
CA GLU A 109 -1.78 2.91 -0.36
C GLU A 109 -3.05 2.23 0.18
N VAL A 110 -3.90 1.68 -0.68
CA VAL A 110 -5.16 1.01 -0.28
C VAL A 110 -5.03 -0.51 -0.35
N THR A 111 -4.37 -1.04 -1.38
CA THR A 111 -4.24 -2.48 -1.60
C THR A 111 -3.15 -3.11 -0.75
N HIS A 112 -2.11 -2.35 -0.40
CA HIS A 112 -0.91 -2.81 0.29
C HIS A 112 -0.22 -4.01 -0.39
N GLU A 113 -0.48 -4.22 -1.69
CA GLU A 113 0.13 -5.29 -2.45
C GLU A 113 1.53 -4.91 -2.93
N GLU A 114 2.52 -5.76 -2.65
CA GLU A 114 3.90 -5.60 -3.13
C GLU A 114 4.01 -5.40 -4.66
N LYS A 115 3.06 -5.96 -5.41
CA LYS A 115 2.98 -5.76 -6.88
C LYS A 115 2.71 -4.31 -7.25
N ASP A 116 1.81 -3.64 -6.52
CA ASP A 116 1.44 -2.24 -6.80
C ASP A 116 2.60 -1.29 -6.48
N TYR A 117 3.31 -1.54 -5.37
CA TYR A 117 4.55 -0.81 -5.04
C TYR A 117 5.57 -0.94 -6.17
N LYS A 118 5.87 -2.18 -6.62
CA LYS A 118 6.82 -2.42 -7.72
C LYS A 118 6.42 -1.77 -9.04
N VAL A 119 5.12 -1.74 -9.34
CA VAL A 119 4.62 -1.04 -10.54
C VAL A 119 4.94 0.44 -10.46
N VAL A 120 4.71 1.08 -9.31
CA VAL A 120 5.05 2.50 -9.11
C VAL A 120 6.56 2.73 -9.20
N GLU A 121 7.36 1.92 -8.50
CA GLU A 121 8.83 2.02 -8.51
C GLU A 121 9.40 1.92 -9.92
N ASN A 122 8.91 0.97 -10.73
CA ASN A 122 9.35 0.80 -12.11
C ASN A 122 9.01 2.03 -12.97
N ILE A 123 7.81 2.61 -12.80
CA ILE A 123 7.44 3.82 -13.55
C ILE A 123 8.34 5.00 -13.14
N LEU A 124 8.58 5.19 -11.84
CA LEU A 124 9.46 6.26 -11.36
C LEU A 124 10.89 6.07 -11.88
N LYS A 125 11.42 4.85 -11.84
CA LYS A 125 12.76 4.53 -12.35
C LYS A 125 12.87 4.77 -13.86
N ASN A 126 11.89 4.32 -14.63
CA ASN A 126 11.90 4.53 -16.08
C ASN A 126 11.79 6.03 -16.42
N THR A 127 10.98 6.77 -15.67
CA THR A 127 10.87 8.22 -15.83
C THR A 127 12.20 8.92 -15.54
N GLU A 128 12.91 8.47 -14.50
CA GLU A 128 14.21 9.00 -14.14
C GLU A 128 15.25 8.79 -15.23
N LEU A 129 15.27 7.60 -15.86
CA LEU A 129 16.12 7.31 -17.02
C LEU A 129 15.81 8.23 -18.21
N GLU A 130 14.54 8.36 -18.57
CA GLU A 130 14.09 9.27 -19.65
C GLU A 130 14.47 10.73 -19.37
N LEU A 131 14.37 11.16 -18.11
CA LEU A 131 14.78 12.50 -17.71
C LEU A 131 16.30 12.68 -17.82
N GLU A 132 17.10 11.70 -17.41
CA GLU A 132 18.55 11.74 -17.60
C GLU A 132 18.96 11.79 -19.07
N GLU A 133 18.25 11.08 -19.94
CA GLU A 133 18.46 11.16 -21.39
C GLU A 133 18.14 12.56 -21.92
N ALA A 134 16.99 13.14 -21.53
CA ALA A 134 16.63 14.50 -21.89
C ALA A 134 17.66 15.54 -21.37
N LEU A 135 18.24 15.30 -20.18
CA LEU A 135 19.27 16.16 -19.60
C LEU A 135 20.60 16.12 -20.35
N LYS A 136 20.92 15.00 -21.00
CA LYS A 136 22.15 14.77 -21.78
C LYS A 136 22.05 15.26 -23.23
N GLN A 137 20.85 15.49 -23.74
CA GLN A 137 20.68 16.03 -25.08
C GLN A 137 21.32 17.42 -25.15
N GLU A 138 22.28 17.59 -26.06
CA GLU A 138 22.84 18.90 -26.36
C GLU A 138 21.73 19.80 -26.89
N GLU A 139 21.74 21.08 -26.47
CA GLU A 139 20.82 22.07 -27.02
C GLU A 139 20.95 22.12 -28.55
N LEU A 140 19.91 21.66 -29.25
CA LEU A 140 19.80 21.80 -30.69
C LEU A 140 19.75 23.29 -31.04
N ASN A 141 20.90 23.86 -31.37
CA ASN A 141 20.97 25.21 -31.89
C ASN A 141 20.47 25.22 -33.34
N ILE A 142 19.14 25.38 -33.49
CA ILE A 142 18.44 25.39 -34.78
C ILE A 142 19.10 26.36 -35.77
N LYS A 143 19.65 27.49 -35.30
CA LYS A 143 20.37 28.43 -36.17
C LYS A 143 21.64 27.81 -36.75
N LYS A 144 22.44 27.11 -35.93
CA LYS A 144 23.65 26.40 -36.40
C LYS A 144 23.28 25.29 -37.39
N GLU A 145 22.22 24.53 -37.14
CA GLU A 145 21.79 23.49 -38.08
C GLU A 145 21.32 24.05 -39.42
N ILE A 146 20.53 25.12 -39.40
CA ILE A 146 20.06 25.81 -40.62
C ILE A 146 21.26 26.36 -41.39
N GLU A 147 22.22 26.97 -40.72
CA GLU A 147 23.43 27.51 -41.34
C GLU A 147 24.29 26.39 -41.97
N ILE A 148 24.47 25.25 -41.29
CA ILE A 148 25.17 24.08 -41.84
C ILE A 148 24.44 23.53 -43.07
N LYS A 149 23.11 23.42 -43.04
CA LYS A 149 22.31 22.94 -44.18
C LYS A 149 22.42 23.90 -45.37
N LEU A 150 22.27 25.20 -45.16
CA LEU A 150 22.44 26.23 -46.18
C LEU A 150 23.85 26.21 -46.78
N ARG A 151 24.90 26.14 -45.96
CA ARG A 151 26.28 26.03 -46.46
C ARG A 151 26.50 24.77 -47.30
N LYS A 152 25.91 23.64 -46.91
CA LYS A 152 25.98 22.38 -47.68
C LYS A 152 25.24 22.46 -49.02
N GLU A 153 24.08 23.11 -49.07
CA GLU A 153 23.34 23.34 -50.32
C GLU A 153 24.10 24.28 -51.25
N VAL A 154 24.60 25.41 -50.75
CA VAL A 154 25.42 26.35 -51.53
C VAL A 154 26.69 25.69 -52.05
N ALA A 155 27.37 24.87 -51.23
CA ALA A 155 28.55 24.11 -51.66
C ALA A 155 28.22 23.10 -52.79
N LYS A 156 27.05 22.45 -52.73
CA LYS A 156 26.57 21.57 -53.81
C LYS A 156 26.26 22.32 -55.09
N GLU A 157 25.58 23.47 -55.00
CA GLU A 157 25.22 24.29 -56.17
C GLU A 157 26.43 24.95 -56.84
N THR A 158 27.43 25.36 -56.05
CA THR A 158 28.62 26.06 -56.56
C THR A 158 29.76 25.12 -56.99
N GLY A 159 29.61 23.80 -56.78
CA GLY A 159 30.62 22.80 -57.15
C GLY A 159 31.94 22.88 -56.37
N ARG A 160 32.02 23.73 -55.33
CA ARG A 160 33.16 23.82 -54.44
C ARG A 160 32.94 22.86 -53.28
N ALA A 161 33.74 21.79 -53.22
CA ALA A 161 33.86 20.98 -52.02
C ALA A 161 34.17 21.92 -50.85
N ALA A 162 33.23 22.03 -49.91
CA ALA A 162 33.48 22.75 -48.66
C ALA A 162 34.54 21.93 -47.92
N ASN A 163 35.79 22.39 -47.94
CA ASN A 163 36.83 21.87 -47.06
C ASN A 163 36.37 22.16 -45.63
N ILE A 164 35.91 21.11 -44.96
CA ILE A 164 35.62 21.10 -43.54
C ILE A 164 36.99 20.93 -42.88
N GLU A 165 37.68 22.03 -42.60
CA GLU A 165 38.75 22.02 -41.60
C GLU A 165 38.14 22.42 -40.26
N GLU A 166 38.31 21.51 -39.31
CA GLU A 166 38.02 21.64 -37.90
C GLU A 166 38.79 22.83 -37.32
N GLU A 167 38.12 23.94 -37.08
CA GLU A 167 38.54 24.90 -36.06
C GLU A 167 37.42 25.05 -35.03
N ALA A 168 37.39 24.09 -34.11
CA ALA A 168 36.76 24.25 -32.81
C ALA A 168 37.78 23.82 -31.74
N SER A 169 38.66 24.76 -31.40
CA SER A 169 39.29 24.82 -30.06
C SER A 169 38.38 25.62 -29.12
#